data_AF-A0A9D8XI90-F1
#
_entry.id   AF-A0A9D8XI90-F1
#
_cell.length_a   1.000
_cell.length_b   1.000
_cell.length_c   1.000
_cell.angle_alpha   90.00
_cell.angle_beta   90.00
_cell.angle_gamma   90.00
#
_symmetry.space_group_name_H-M   'P 1'
#
loop_
_entity.id
_entity.type
_entity.pdbx_description
1 polymer ?
#
loop_
_entity_poly.entity_id
_entity_poly.type
_entity_poly.pdbx_seq_one_letter_code
_entity_poly.pdbx_strand_id
1 'polypeptide(L)' 'TIAHVKAGTAHLKGLKIAIMGCIVNGPGEMADADYGYVGAGRGKISLYKGQNCIEKNIPEEQALARLLELIQQYEG' A
#
# COMPACT_ATOMS: atom_id res chain seq x y z
N THR A 1 9.04 -5.70 -7.54
CA THR A 1 8.02 -6.63 -8.08
C THR A 1 6.96 -6.91 -7.02
N ILE A 2 5.68 -7.06 -7.39
CA ILE A 2 4.54 -7.26 -6.48
C ILE A 2 4.77 -8.41 -5.48
N ALA A 3 5.46 -9.48 -5.90
CA ALA A 3 5.83 -10.60 -5.05
C ALA A 3 6.66 -10.19 -3.81
N HIS A 4 7.54 -9.20 -3.95
CA HIS A 4 8.39 -8.72 -2.85
C HIS A 4 7.57 -7.98 -1.79
N VAL A 5 6.61 -7.16 -2.22
CA VAL A 5 5.68 -6.46 -1.31
C VAL A 5 4.79 -7.47 -0.61
N LYS A 6 4.25 -8.45 -1.34
CA LYS A 6 3.40 -9.50 -0.77
C LYS A 6 4.14 -10.39 0.23
N ALA A 7 5.41 -10.73 -0.02
CA ALA A 7 6.25 -11.44 0.93
C ALA A 7 6.56 -10.58 2.16
N GLY A 8 6.87 -9.30 1.93
CA GLY A 8 7.07 -8.30 2.95
C GLY A 8 5.84 -8.10 3.83
N THR A 9 4.62 -8.21 3.31
CA THR A 9 3.39 -8.04 4.08
C THR A 9 2.74 -9.36 4.51
N ALA A 10 3.27 -10.52 4.13
CA ALA A 10 2.68 -11.82 4.45
C ALA A 10 2.62 -12.13 5.95
N HIS A 11 3.50 -11.51 6.74
CA HIS A 11 3.51 -11.65 8.20
C HIS A 11 2.41 -10.85 8.89
N LEU A 12 1.80 -9.89 8.20
CA LEU A 12 0.72 -9.05 8.69
C LEU A 12 -0.61 -9.80 8.52
N LYS A 13 -0.87 -10.77 9.41
CA LYS A 13 -2.12 -11.52 9.43
C LYS A 13 -3.19 -10.73 10.18
N GLY A 14 -4.27 -10.38 9.48
CA GLY A 14 -5.41 -9.65 10.05
C GLY A 14 -5.75 -8.35 9.32
N LEU A 15 -4.85 -7.88 8.45
CA LEU A 15 -5.01 -6.63 7.69
C LEU A 15 -5.20 -6.92 6.21
N LYS A 16 -6.17 -6.24 5.60
CA LYS A 16 -6.42 -6.31 4.16
C LYS A 16 -5.59 -5.25 3.45
N ILE A 17 -4.49 -5.67 2.85
CA ILE A 17 -3.57 -4.78 2.13
C ILE A 17 -3.78 -4.96 0.62
N ALA A 18 -4.35 -3.95 -0.04
CA ALA A 18 -4.54 -3.94 -1.48
C ALA A 18 -3.28 -3.41 -2.19
N ILE A 19 -2.68 -4.21 -3.08
CA ILE A 19 -1.50 -3.81 -3.87
C ILE A 19 -1.92 -3.71 -5.34
N MET A 20 -1.91 -2.50 -5.90
CA MET A 20 -2.30 -2.22 -7.28
C MET A 20 -1.17 -1.52 -8.04
N GLY A 21 -0.78 -2.08 -9.19
CA GLY A 21 0.29 -1.54 -10.04
C GLY A 21 -0.09 -0.29 -10.84
N CYS A 22 -1.38 0.06 -10.89
CA CYS A 22 -1.87 1.26 -11.58
C CYS A 22 -3.23 1.69 -10.99
N ILE A 23 -3.51 2.99 -10.93
CA ILE A 23 -4.73 3.59 -10.36
C ILE A 23 -6.03 3.34 -11.17
N VAL A 24 -5.99 2.50 -12.21
CA VAL A 24 -7.03 2.44 -13.27
C VAL A 24 -8.36 1.88 -12.78
N ASN A 25 -8.36 1.06 -11.72
CA ASN A 25 -9.57 0.65 -11.04
C ASN A 25 -9.72 1.51 -9.79
N GLY A 26 -10.77 2.34 -9.77
CA GLY A 26 -10.93 3.41 -8.80
C GLY A 26 -11.00 2.96 -7.33
N PRO A 27 -11.04 3.91 -6.38
CA PRO A 27 -11.00 3.66 -4.93
C PRO A 27 -12.17 2.83 -4.37
N GLY A 28 -13.17 2.48 -5.19
CA GLY A 28 -14.34 1.68 -4.79
C GLY A 28 -14.02 0.22 -4.45
N GLU A 29 -13.03 -0.41 -5.08
CA GLU A 29 -12.59 -1.78 -4.72
C GLU A 29 -11.69 -1.81 -3.47
N MET A 30 -11.13 -0.66 -3.08
CA MET A 30 -10.25 -0.53 -1.91
C MET A 30 -11.02 -0.18 -0.62
N ALA A 31 -12.33 0.02 -0.68
CA ALA A 31 -13.12 0.39 0.51
C ALA A 31 -13.09 -0.67 1.63
N ASP A 32 -12.83 -1.93 1.28
CA ASP A 32 -12.68 -3.05 2.23
C ASP A 32 -11.22 -3.29 2.65
N ALA A 33 -10.25 -2.58 2.04
CA ALA A 33 -8.83 -2.70 2.39
C ALA A 33 -8.46 -1.73 3.51
N ASP A 34 -7.79 -2.24 4.55
CA ASP A 34 -7.23 -1.41 5.62
C ASP A 34 -6.09 -0.54 5.10
N TYR A 35 -5.32 -1.05 4.14
CA TYR A 35 -4.19 -0.36 3.53
C TYR A 35 -4.14 -0.55 2.02
N GLY A 36 -3.69 0.48 1.31
CA GLY A 36 -3.55 0.50 -0.13
C GLY A 36 -2.13 0.88 -0.55
N TYR A 37 -1.56 0.11 -1.47
CA TYR A 37 -0.30 0.40 -2.16
C TYR A 37 -0.63 0.59 -3.64
N VAL A 38 -0.60 1.83 -4.11
CA VAL A 38 -1.11 2.19 -5.44
C VAL A 38 -0.02 2.84 -6.28
N GLY A 39 0.22 2.32 -7.49
CA GLY A 39 1.11 2.95 -8.46
C GLY A 39 0.57 4.31 -8.92
N ALA A 40 1.29 5.39 -8.61
CA ALA A 40 0.98 6.75 -9.02
C ALA A 40 1.69 7.17 -10.32
N GLY A 41 2.62 6.36 -10.81
CA GLY A 41 3.38 6.58 -12.03
C GLY A 41 4.64 5.74 -12.09
N ARG A 42 5.50 6.00 -13.08
CA ARG A 42 6.74 5.24 -13.29
C ARG A 42 7.68 5.39 -12.08
N GLY A 43 7.85 4.32 -11.30
CA GLY A 43 8.68 4.30 -10.09
C GLY A 43 8.10 5.07 -8.89
N LYS A 44 6.82 5.46 -8.93
CA LYS A 44 6.16 6.22 -7.86
C LYS A 44 4.92 5.52 -7.36
N ILE A 45 4.76 5.53 -6.04
CA ILE A 45 3.68 4.87 -5.31
C ILE A 45 2.97 5.89 -4.41
N SER A 46 1.72 5.61 -4.10
CA SER A 46 0.94 6.27 -3.08
C SER A 46 0.41 5.23 -2.09
N LEU A 47 0.52 5.54 -0.81
CA LEU A 47 0.04 4.73 0.30
C LEU A 47 -1.27 5.30 0.85
N TYR A 48 -2.24 4.42 1.01
CA TYR A 48 -3.55 4.72 1.55
C TYR A 48 -3.80 3.89 2.80
N LYS A 49 -4.55 4.44 3.74
CA LYS A 49 -5.12 3.73 4.89
C LYS A 49 -6.64 3.84 4.79
N GLY A 50 -7.30 2.76 4.41
CA GLY A 50 -8.71 2.77 3.99
C GLY A 50 -8.93 3.79 2.88
N GLN A 51 -9.70 4.84 3.19
CA GLN A 51 -10.01 5.92 2.25
C GLN A 51 -9.07 7.14 2.39
N ASN A 52 -8.14 7.13 3.35
CA ASN A 52 -7.24 8.26 3.58
C ASN A 52 -5.90 8.07 2.86
N CYS A 53 -5.50 9.06 2.06
CA CYS A 53 -4.18 9.09 1.45
C CYS A 53 -3.16 9.57 2.49
N ILE A 54 -2.25 8.69 2.91
CA ILE A 54 -1.22 9.05 3.90
C ILE A 54 0.03 9.56 3.21
N GLU A 55 0.53 8.83 2.22
CA GLU A 55 1.70 9.23 1.44
C GLU A 55 1.40 9.14 -0.06
N LYS A 56 1.96 10.05 -0.84
CA LYS A 56 1.79 10.06 -2.31
C LYS A 56 3.07 10.48 -2.99
N ASN A 57 3.30 9.99 -4.21
CA ASN A 57 4.52 10.25 -4.98
C ASN A 57 5.82 9.75 -4.31
N ILE A 58 5.74 8.74 -3.44
CA ILE A 58 6.93 8.13 -2.84
C ILE A 58 7.58 7.16 -3.83
N PRO A 59 8.92 7.02 -3.82
CA PRO A 59 9.60 6.10 -4.72
C PRO A 59 9.26 4.65 -4.35
N GLU A 60 9.07 3.79 -5.37
CA GLU A 60 8.69 2.37 -5.19
C GLU A 60 9.59 1.63 -4.20
N GLU A 61 10.90 1.93 -4.23
CA GLU A 61 11.91 1.34 -3.36
C GLU A 61 11.67 1.64 -1.87
N GLN A 62 11.19 2.84 -1.54
CA GLN A 62 10.89 3.23 -0.14
C GLN A 62 9.46 2.90 0.22
N ALA A 63 8.55 2.81 -0.75
CA ALA A 63 7.14 2.62 -0.50
C ALA A 63 6.85 1.32 0.27
N LEU A 64 7.63 0.26 0.06
CA LEU A 64 7.51 -0.97 0.84
C LEU A 64 7.87 -0.73 2.31
N ALA A 65 9.03 -0.12 2.57
CA ALA A 65 9.46 0.19 3.92
C ALA A 65 8.45 1.11 4.64
N ARG A 66 8.00 2.18 3.95
CA ARG A 66 6.99 3.11 4.46
C ARG A 66 5.66 2.44 4.74
N LEU A 67 5.20 1.51 3.89
CA LEU A 67 3.99 0.75 4.14
C LEU A 67 4.13 -0.10 5.42
N LEU A 68 5.26 -0.78 5.60
CA LEU A 68 5.51 -1.58 6.80
C LEU A 68 5.58 -0.73 8.07
N GLU A 69 6.32 0.38 8.03
CA GLU A 69 6.38 1.34 9.13
C GLU A 69 4.99 1.89 9.47
N LEU A 70 4.22 2.27 8.45
CA LEU A 70 2.86 2.77 8.62
C LEU A 70 1.97 1.74 9.32
N ILE A 71 2.01 0.48 8.88
CA ILE A 71 1.23 -0.59 9.50
C ILE A 71 1.68 -0.80 10.95
N GLN A 72 2.99 -0.90 11.18
CA GLN A 72 3.56 -1.06 12.52
C GLN A 72 3.21 0.11 13.46
N GLN A 73 3.10 1.33 12.95
CA GLN A 73 2.75 2.50 13.75
C GLN A 73 1.28 2.53 14.17
N TYR A 74 0.38 1.94 13.37
CA TYR A 74 -1.06 1.93 13.67
C TYR A 74 -1.54 0.67 14.39
N GLU A 75 -0.86 -0.46 14.18
CA GLU A 75 -1.27 -1.78 14.67
C GLU A 75 -0.31 -2.33 15.75
N GLY A 76 0.75 -1.59 16.07
CA GLY A 76 1.71 -1.89 17.13
C GLY A 76 1.31 -1.35 18.51
#